data_AF-B4QNA8-F1
#
_entry.id   AF-B4QNA8-F1
#
_cell.length_a   1.000
_cell.length_b   1.000
_cell.length_c   1.000
_cell.angle_alpha   90.00
_cell.angle_beta   90.00
_cell.angle_gamma   90.00
#
_symmetry.space_group_name_H-M   'P 1'
#
loop_
_entity.id
_entity.type
_entity.pdbx_description
1 polymer ?
#
loop_
_entity_poly.entity_id
_entity_poly.type
_entity_poly.pdbx_seq_one_letter_code
_entity_poly.pdbx_strand_id
1 'polypeptide(L)'
;LQSWETFNQKVLKKLGINLQRSELEQLASAAPGAIESLFHELIAVTKCGSPRPRPRLSESPTSSQNSVLIKKLANKKCVERTLNRSLTQVIERPPSVDTPPQVLTMDVNVVVNGQMKKVSKKVIAYEHYAKAVRESAEKTRYINSIAQKADHLQKTIDAKNERIDVLLHQMAKLSVSILSMPHTLNETDDDTELQSRCDNAAEPCYEYDTY
;
A
#
# COMPACT_ATOMS: atom_id res chain seq x y z
N LEU A 1 -25.36 7.01 22.44
CA LEU A 1 -26.05 5.76 22.03
C LEU A 1 -26.17 5.62 20.50
N GLN A 2 -26.71 6.61 19.78
CA GLN A 2 -26.96 6.54 18.32
C GLN A 2 -25.75 6.11 17.47
N SER A 3 -24.54 6.60 17.78
CA SER A 3 -23.31 6.20 17.08
C SER A 3 -23.00 4.70 17.24
N TRP A 4 -23.22 4.17 18.45
CA TRP A 4 -23.03 2.75 18.76
C TRP A 4 -24.08 1.86 18.10
N GLU A 5 -25.35 2.30 18.05
CA GLU A 5 -26.41 1.59 17.30
C GLU A 5 -26.08 1.54 15.81
N THR A 6 -25.59 2.66 15.24
CA THR A 6 -25.18 2.72 13.83
C THR A 6 -23.99 1.80 13.56
N PHE A 7 -23.01 1.78 14.45
CA PHE A 7 -21.85 0.90 14.37
C PHE A 7 -22.26 -0.58 14.46
N ASN A 8 -23.16 -0.93 15.38
CA ASN A 8 -23.70 -2.28 15.53
C ASN A 8 -24.37 -2.77 14.24
N GLN A 9 -25.25 -1.94 13.65
CA GLN A 9 -25.97 -2.29 12.44
C GLN A 9 -25.08 -2.39 11.20
N LYS A 10 -24.13 -1.45 11.03
CA LYS A 10 -23.33 -1.35 9.80
C LYS A 10 -22.09 -2.23 9.80
N VAL A 11 -21.50 -2.48 10.97
CA VAL A 11 -20.19 -3.12 11.12
C VAL A 11 -20.32 -4.45 11.86
N LEU A 12 -20.77 -4.43 13.12
CA LEU A 12 -20.75 -5.64 13.96
C LEU A 12 -21.65 -6.74 13.42
N LYS A 13 -22.85 -6.39 12.95
CA LYS A 13 -23.79 -7.34 12.33
C LYS A 13 -23.20 -8.04 11.10
N LYS A 14 -22.33 -7.37 10.34
CA LYS A 14 -21.63 -7.98 9.18
C LYS A 14 -20.53 -8.94 9.61
N LEU A 15 -19.98 -8.74 10.81
CA LEU A 15 -19.02 -9.63 11.43
C LEU A 15 -19.70 -10.77 12.22
N GLY A 16 -21.04 -10.81 12.24
CA GLY A 16 -21.79 -11.82 12.98
C GLY A 16 -21.84 -11.59 14.49
N ILE A 17 -21.42 -10.40 14.96
CA ILE A 17 -21.51 -9.98 16.35
C ILE A 17 -22.83 -9.22 16.52
N ASN A 18 -23.62 -9.56 17.55
CA ASN A 18 -24.92 -8.96 17.80
C ASN A 18 -25.01 -8.45 19.24
N LEU A 19 -24.81 -7.14 19.42
CA LEU A 19 -24.92 -6.50 20.72
C LEU A 19 -26.36 -6.10 21.02
N GLN A 20 -26.81 -6.37 22.24
CA GLN A 20 -28.10 -5.95 22.78
C GLN A 20 -28.10 -4.46 23.16
N ARG A 21 -29.30 -3.88 23.32
CA ARG A 21 -29.45 -2.46 23.66
C ARG A 21 -28.78 -2.09 25.00
N SER A 22 -28.85 -2.97 25.99
CA SER A 22 -28.21 -2.80 27.30
C SER A 22 -26.69 -2.69 27.19
N GLU A 23 -26.06 -3.51 26.34
CA GLU A 23 -24.61 -3.48 26.09
C GLU A 23 -24.21 -2.21 25.34
N LEU A 24 -25.03 -1.77 24.38
CA LEU A 24 -24.82 -0.50 23.68
C LEU A 24 -24.96 0.71 24.61
N GLU A 25 -25.85 0.64 25.60
CA GLU A 25 -26.00 1.66 26.63
C GLU A 25 -24.79 1.68 27.58
N GLN A 26 -24.24 0.52 27.94
CA GLN A 26 -22.98 0.41 28.69
C GLN A 26 -21.78 0.94 27.91
N LEU A 27 -21.71 0.67 26.61
CA LEU A 27 -20.68 1.24 25.72
C LEU A 27 -20.84 2.76 25.58
N ALA A 28 -22.08 3.25 25.53
CA ALA A 28 -22.36 4.68 25.46
C ALA A 28 -22.05 5.42 26.76
N SER A 29 -22.20 4.76 27.92
CA SER A 29 -21.87 5.32 29.23
C SER A 29 -20.41 5.10 29.64
N ALA A 30 -19.58 4.53 28.76
CA ALA A 30 -18.19 4.17 29.02
C ALA A 30 -18.02 3.31 30.28
N ALA A 31 -18.95 2.37 30.48
CA ALA A 31 -18.91 1.43 31.59
C ALA A 31 -17.58 0.63 31.55
N PRO A 32 -16.84 0.54 32.66
CA PRO A 32 -15.60 -0.24 32.71
C PRO A 32 -15.86 -1.70 32.31
N GLY A 33 -15.04 -2.25 31.41
CA GLY A 33 -15.18 -3.63 30.93
C GLY A 33 -16.06 -3.82 29.69
N ALA A 34 -16.91 -2.83 29.35
CA ALA A 34 -17.84 -2.97 28.23
C ALA A 34 -17.12 -2.98 26.87
N ILE A 35 -16.11 -2.13 26.71
CA ILE A 35 -15.34 -2.04 25.46
C ILE A 35 -14.36 -3.22 25.32
N GLU A 36 -13.83 -3.70 26.42
CA GLU A 36 -12.94 -4.86 26.48
C GLU A 36 -13.66 -6.14 26.04
N SER A 37 -14.90 -6.33 26.50
CA SER A 37 -15.74 -7.46 26.07
C SER A 37 -15.97 -7.45 24.56
N LEU A 38 -16.32 -6.28 24.00
CA LEU A 38 -16.48 -6.12 22.55
C LEU A 38 -15.19 -6.42 21.78
N PHE A 39 -14.03 -5.97 22.27
CA PHE A 39 -12.77 -6.28 21.62
C PHE A 39 -12.41 -7.76 21.68
N HIS A 40 -12.73 -8.47 22.77
CA HIS A 40 -12.54 -9.90 22.84
C HIS A 40 -13.32 -10.65 21.75
N GLU A 41 -14.58 -10.31 21.54
CA GLU A 41 -15.41 -10.90 20.47
C GLU A 41 -14.89 -10.54 19.07
N LEU A 42 -14.54 -9.27 18.86
CA LEU A 42 -14.04 -8.79 17.58
C LEU A 42 -12.72 -9.48 17.19
N ILE A 43 -11.82 -9.65 18.15
CA ILE A 43 -10.55 -10.34 17.96
C ILE A 43 -10.79 -11.84 17.66
N ALA A 44 -11.75 -12.48 18.33
CA ALA A 44 -12.09 -13.88 18.08
C ALA A 44 -12.61 -14.09 16.65
N VAL A 45 -13.50 -13.22 16.17
CA VAL A 45 -14.07 -13.30 14.81
C VAL A 45 -13.02 -12.98 13.72
N THR A 46 -12.08 -12.08 14.00
CA THR A 46 -11.06 -11.67 13.00
C THR A 46 -9.87 -12.63 12.92
N LYS A 47 -9.54 -13.35 14.00
CA LYS A 47 -8.48 -14.38 13.99
C LYS A 47 -8.88 -15.63 13.21
N CYS A 48 -10.17 -15.94 13.12
CA CYS A 48 -10.70 -17.06 12.34
C CYS A 48 -11.13 -16.56 10.96
N GLY A 49 -10.23 -16.64 9.97
CA GLY A 49 -10.43 -16.34 8.54
C GLY A 49 -11.85 -15.94 8.10
N SER A 50 -12.07 -14.63 8.00
CA SER A 50 -13.26 -13.90 7.55
C SER A 50 -14.30 -14.65 6.69
N PRO A 51 -15.63 -14.46 6.95
CA PRO A 51 -16.63 -14.55 5.90
C PRO A 51 -16.50 -13.31 5.00
N ARG A 52 -15.72 -13.42 3.93
CA ARG A 52 -15.63 -12.38 2.90
C ARG A 52 -16.97 -12.28 2.16
N PRO A 53 -17.65 -11.12 2.12
CA PRO A 53 -18.70 -10.90 1.14
C PRO A 53 -18.04 -10.86 -0.24
N ARG A 54 -18.41 -11.78 -1.14
CA ARG A 54 -17.93 -11.75 -2.52
C ARG A 54 -18.44 -10.48 -3.20
N PRO A 55 -17.61 -9.74 -3.96
CA PRO A 55 -18.11 -8.79 -4.94
C PRO A 55 -19.00 -9.55 -5.92
N ARG A 56 -20.20 -9.04 -6.22
CA ARG A 56 -21.03 -9.57 -7.30
C ARG A 56 -20.27 -9.34 -8.61
N LEU A 57 -19.58 -10.37 -9.09
CA LEU A 57 -19.07 -10.40 -10.44
C LEU A 57 -20.26 -10.67 -11.36
N SER A 58 -20.51 -9.74 -12.27
CA SER A 58 -21.38 -9.96 -13.42
C SER A 58 -20.92 -11.20 -14.17
N GLU A 59 -21.87 -12.11 -14.42
CA GLU A 59 -21.66 -13.35 -15.12
C GLU A 59 -21.11 -13.09 -16.53
N SER A 60 -20.12 -13.88 -16.92
CA SER A 60 -19.82 -14.14 -18.33
C SER A 60 -19.60 -15.65 -18.45
N PRO A 61 -20.30 -16.33 -19.38
CA PRO A 61 -20.30 -17.77 -19.44
C PRO A 61 -19.09 -18.25 -20.24
N THR A 62 -18.10 -18.82 -19.58
CA THR A 62 -17.16 -19.73 -20.25
C THR A 62 -17.08 -21.02 -19.48
N SER A 63 -17.82 -21.98 -20.01
CA SER A 63 -17.68 -23.41 -19.84
C SER A 63 -16.22 -23.85 -19.89
N SER A 64 -15.77 -24.58 -18.86
CA SER A 64 -14.75 -25.62 -19.05
C SER A 64 -14.77 -26.58 -17.87
N GLN A 65 -14.96 -27.85 -18.22
CA GLN A 65 -15.10 -28.99 -17.33
C GLN A 65 -13.78 -29.39 -16.68
N ASN A 66 -13.91 -30.29 -15.70
CA ASN A 66 -12.88 -31.19 -15.14
C ASN A 66 -12.08 -30.66 -13.95
N SER A 67 -12.51 -31.01 -12.74
CA SER A 67 -12.03 -32.23 -12.07
C SER A 67 -12.41 -32.19 -10.59
N VAL A 68 -13.51 -32.87 -10.28
CA VAL A 68 -13.66 -33.60 -9.01
C VAL A 68 -12.50 -34.59 -8.91
N LEU A 69 -12.04 -34.85 -7.68
CA LEU A 69 -10.90 -35.69 -7.27
C LEU A 69 -9.59 -34.92 -7.04
N ILE A 70 -9.50 -34.20 -5.91
CA ILE A 70 -8.50 -34.50 -4.86
C ILE A 70 -9.15 -34.17 -3.50
N LYS A 71 -9.71 -35.18 -2.84
CA LYS A 71 -9.96 -35.16 -1.40
C LYS A 71 -8.80 -35.90 -0.74
N LYS A 72 -8.28 -35.29 0.32
CA LYS A 72 -7.40 -35.86 1.37
C LYS A 72 -5.93 -36.05 0.96
N LEU A 73 -5.11 -35.05 1.32
CA LEU A 73 -4.00 -35.20 2.28
C LEU A 73 -3.27 -33.85 2.39
N ALA A 74 -3.85 -32.87 3.08
CA ALA A 74 -3.12 -31.65 3.44
C ALA A 74 -2.44 -31.91 4.79
N ASN A 75 -1.20 -32.33 4.68
CA ASN A 75 -0.27 -32.57 5.76
C ASN A 75 -0.13 -31.32 6.65
N LYS A 76 0.04 -31.57 7.94
CA LYS A 76 0.28 -30.56 8.98
C LYS A 76 1.54 -29.77 8.64
N LYS A 77 1.34 -28.49 8.31
CA LYS A 77 2.15 -27.31 8.65
C LYS A 77 1.64 -26.21 7.73
N CYS A 78 0.54 -25.58 8.14
CA CYS A 78 0.21 -24.27 7.62
C CYS A 78 1.41 -23.38 7.96
N VAL A 79 2.23 -23.08 6.95
CA VAL A 79 3.23 -22.03 7.03
C VAL A 79 2.44 -20.78 7.34
N GLU A 80 2.52 -20.39 8.61
CA GLU A 80 1.91 -19.21 9.20
C GLU A 80 2.46 -18.00 8.44
N ARG A 81 1.78 -17.65 7.35
CA ARG A 81 2.01 -16.39 6.65
C ARG A 81 1.36 -15.31 7.50
N THR A 82 2.10 -14.84 8.50
CA THR A 82 1.81 -13.64 9.28
C THR A 82 1.77 -12.45 8.33
N LEU A 83 0.60 -12.20 7.76
CA LEU A 83 0.32 -11.03 6.95
C LEU A 83 0.06 -9.88 7.92
N ASN A 84 1.14 -9.23 8.36
CA ASN A 84 1.08 -8.00 9.15
C ASN A 84 0.57 -6.85 8.27
N ARG A 85 -0.72 -6.88 7.94
CA ARG A 85 -1.44 -5.89 7.13
C ARG A 85 -2.03 -4.77 7.99
N SER A 86 -1.19 -4.21 8.85
CA SER A 86 -1.51 -2.97 9.58
C SER A 86 -0.59 -1.88 9.08
N LEU A 87 -1.16 -0.78 8.57
CA LEU A 87 -0.42 0.44 8.19
C LEU A 87 0.23 1.12 9.41
N THR A 88 -0.18 0.70 10.61
CA THR A 88 0.42 0.98 11.91
C THR A 88 0.99 -0.32 12.47
N GLN A 89 2.08 -0.84 11.89
CA GLN A 89 2.91 -1.76 12.65
C GLN A 89 3.61 -0.92 13.72
N VAL A 90 3.05 -0.93 14.93
CA VAL A 90 3.88 -0.77 16.12
C VAL A 90 4.91 -1.88 15.97
N ILE A 91 6.15 -1.50 15.65
CA ILE A 91 7.28 -2.42 15.73
C ILE A 91 7.36 -2.73 17.21
N GLU A 92 6.66 -3.77 17.64
CA GLU A 92 6.90 -4.39 18.93
C GLU A 92 8.34 -4.83 18.86
N ARG A 93 9.21 -4.01 19.43
CA ARG A 93 10.54 -4.42 19.82
C ARG A 93 10.26 -5.65 20.68
N PRO A 94 10.57 -6.88 20.22
CA PRO A 94 10.53 -8.01 21.14
C PRO A 94 11.35 -7.56 22.35
N PRO A 95 10.94 -7.89 23.59
CA PRO A 95 11.75 -7.55 24.75
C PRO A 95 13.11 -8.20 24.47
N SER A 96 14.05 -7.40 23.97
CA SER A 96 15.42 -7.81 23.94
C SER A 96 15.67 -8.04 25.41
N VAL A 97 16.11 -9.26 25.72
CA VAL A 97 16.70 -9.52 27.00
C VAL A 97 17.95 -8.66 26.99
N ASP A 98 17.78 -7.36 27.25
CA ASP A 98 18.82 -6.35 27.40
C ASP A 98 19.42 -6.63 28.77
N THR A 99 20.06 -7.80 28.86
CA THR A 99 21.07 -7.98 29.87
C THR A 99 22.17 -7.02 29.46
N PRO A 100 22.48 -5.98 30.26
CA PRO A 100 23.55 -5.07 29.92
C PRO A 100 24.80 -5.93 29.68
N PRO A 101 25.53 -5.72 28.56
CA PRO A 101 26.68 -6.55 28.25
C PRO A 101 27.64 -6.51 29.43
N GLN A 102 28.05 -7.67 29.95
CA GLN A 102 28.95 -7.74 31.08
C GLN A 102 30.31 -7.16 30.66
N VAL A 103 30.53 -5.90 31.02
CA VAL A 103 31.77 -5.19 30.72
C VAL A 103 32.82 -5.63 31.74
N LEU A 104 33.81 -6.39 31.29
CA LEU A 104 34.99 -6.68 32.10
C LEU A 104 35.99 -5.53 31.98
N THR A 105 36.74 -5.27 33.05
CA THR A 105 37.89 -4.38 32.99
C THR A 105 39.15 -5.23 32.94
N MET A 106 39.98 -5.02 31.92
CA MET A 106 41.23 -5.72 31.74
C MET A 106 42.36 -4.71 31.61
N ASP A 107 43.42 -4.91 32.37
CA ASP A 107 44.61 -4.09 32.25
C ASP A 107 45.39 -4.45 30.98
N VAL A 108 45.50 -3.49 30.07
CA VAL A 108 46.22 -3.64 28.82
C VAL A 108 47.49 -2.80 28.89
N ASN A 109 48.63 -3.41 28.57
CA ASN A 109 49.88 -2.67 28.43
C ASN A 109 49.82 -1.89 27.11
N VAL A 110 49.78 -0.56 27.20
CA VAL A 110 49.75 0.35 26.05
C VAL A 110 51.02 1.19 26.08
N VAL A 111 51.70 1.28 24.95
CA VAL A 111 52.86 2.16 24.80
C VAL A 111 52.37 3.59 24.60
N VAL A 112 52.65 4.48 25.55
CA VAL A 112 52.33 5.91 25.46
C VAL A 112 53.63 6.69 25.64
N ASN A 113 54.02 7.45 24.62
CA ASN A 113 55.27 8.23 24.58
C ASN A 113 56.53 7.37 24.83
N GLY A 114 56.60 6.18 24.24
CA GLY A 114 57.76 5.28 24.36
C GLY A 114 57.88 4.53 25.70
N GLN A 115 57.02 4.81 26.69
CA GLN A 115 56.93 4.04 27.94
C GLN A 115 55.72 3.10 27.92
N MET A 116 55.91 1.86 28.38
CA MET A 116 54.81 0.92 28.61
C MET A 116 54.03 1.38 29.85
N LYS A 117 52.75 1.74 29.66
CA LYS A 117 51.83 2.06 30.75
C LYS A 117 50.70 1.03 30.78
N LYS A 118 50.40 0.54 31.98
CA LYS A 118 49.30 -0.39 32.22
C LYS A 118 48.01 0.44 32.34
N VAL A 119 47.10 0.26 31.39
CA VAL A 119 45.84 1.02 31.30
C VAL A 119 44.68 0.05 31.38
N SER A 120 43.81 0.22 32.37
CA SER A 120 42.58 -0.55 32.48
C SER A 120 41.60 -0.17 31.36
N LYS A 121 41.27 -1.12 30.49
CA LYS A 121 40.29 -0.95 29.42
C LYS A 121 39.05 -1.79 29.68
N LYS A 122 37.89 -1.22 29.34
CA LYS A 122 36.61 -1.92 29.31
C LYS A 122 36.56 -2.83 28.07
N VAL A 123 36.37 -4.12 28.29
CA VAL A 123 36.32 -5.17 27.25
C VAL A 123 35.03 -5.97 27.37
N ILE A 124 34.57 -6.50 26.23
CA ILE A 124 33.32 -7.27 26.11
C ILE A 124 33.67 -8.65 25.56
N ALA A 125 32.96 -9.69 26.03
CA ALA A 125 33.15 -11.04 25.52
C ALA A 125 32.83 -11.13 24.01
N TYR A 126 33.67 -11.83 23.27
CA TYR A 126 33.58 -11.93 21.81
C TYR A 126 32.23 -12.47 21.32
N GLU A 127 31.64 -13.44 22.02
CA GLU A 127 30.35 -14.02 21.67
C GLU A 127 29.21 -12.99 21.59
N HIS A 128 29.18 -12.03 22.53
CA HIS A 128 28.18 -10.96 22.51
C HIS A 128 28.37 -10.03 21.32
N TYR A 129 29.61 -9.68 21.01
CA TYR A 129 29.94 -8.89 19.84
C TYR A 129 29.55 -9.63 18.54
N ALA A 130 29.95 -10.88 18.39
CA ALA A 130 29.64 -11.70 17.22
C ALA A 130 28.13 -11.87 17.01
N LYS A 131 27.37 -12.06 18.09
CA LYS A 131 25.90 -12.07 18.05
C LYS A 131 25.33 -10.75 17.55
N ALA A 132 25.78 -9.63 18.11
CA ALA A 132 25.32 -8.30 17.71
C ALA A 132 25.63 -7.99 16.24
N VAL A 133 26.80 -8.40 15.73
CA VAL A 133 27.18 -8.25 14.32
C VAL A 133 26.25 -9.05 13.40
N ARG A 134 25.91 -10.30 13.76
CA ARG A 134 24.95 -11.11 12.99
C ARG A 134 23.56 -10.51 12.96
N GLU A 135 23.03 -10.10 14.11
CA GLU A 135 21.71 -9.44 14.21
C GLU A 135 21.69 -8.12 13.43
N SER A 136 22.79 -7.35 13.47
CA SER A 136 22.98 -6.15 12.66
C SER A 136 22.91 -6.46 11.16
N ALA A 137 23.62 -7.49 10.70
CA ALA A 137 23.63 -7.87 9.29
C ALA A 137 22.24 -8.33 8.80
N GLU A 138 21.46 -9.01 9.63
CA GLU A 138 20.06 -9.36 9.34
C GLU A 138 19.18 -8.11 9.21
N LYS A 139 19.29 -7.16 10.14
CA LYS A 139 18.57 -5.88 10.07
C LYS A 139 18.94 -5.10 8.82
N THR A 140 20.23 -5.04 8.45
CA THR A 140 20.69 -4.39 7.22
C THR A 140 20.07 -5.04 5.98
N ARG A 141 19.97 -6.36 5.92
CA ARG A 141 19.28 -7.06 4.81
C ARG A 141 17.81 -6.67 4.70
N TYR A 142 17.12 -6.56 5.83
CA TYR A 142 15.72 -6.12 5.85
C TYR A 142 15.55 -4.65 5.43
N ILE A 143 16.44 -3.75 5.89
CA ILE A 143 16.46 -2.35 5.47
C ILE A 143 16.63 -2.26 3.96
N ASN A 144 17.55 -3.02 3.38
CA ASN A 144 17.81 -3.01 1.95
C ASN A 144 16.58 -3.47 1.13
N SER A 145 15.85 -4.48 1.60
CA SER A 145 14.65 -4.96 0.89
C SER A 145 13.50 -3.94 0.93
N ILE A 146 13.32 -3.25 2.07
CA ILE A 146 12.37 -2.13 2.16
C ILE A 146 12.81 -0.98 1.26
N ALA A 147 14.09 -0.61 1.29
CA ALA A 147 14.63 0.48 0.48
C ALA A 147 14.43 0.21 -1.02
N GLN A 148 14.70 -1.02 -1.47
CA GLN A 148 14.45 -1.43 -2.85
C GLN A 148 12.96 -1.32 -3.23
N LYS A 149 12.07 -1.75 -2.33
CA LYS A 149 10.62 -1.64 -2.56
C LYS A 149 10.17 -0.18 -2.62
N ALA A 150 10.71 0.68 -1.75
CA ALA A 150 10.43 2.11 -1.75
C ALA A 150 10.88 2.76 -3.06
N ASP A 151 12.10 2.44 -3.53
CA ASP A 151 12.66 2.94 -4.79
C ASP A 151 11.80 2.53 -6.00
N HIS A 152 11.32 1.28 -6.03
CA HIS A 152 10.41 0.83 -7.09
C HIS A 152 9.08 1.60 -7.10
N LEU A 153 8.49 1.84 -5.93
CA LEU A 153 7.26 2.63 -5.82
C LEU A 153 7.48 4.08 -6.24
N GLN A 154 8.63 4.66 -5.88
CA GLN A 154 9.01 6.01 -6.32
C GLN A 154 9.06 6.12 -7.83
N LYS A 155 9.77 5.19 -8.51
CA LYS A 155 9.82 5.12 -9.98
C LYS A 155 8.43 5.01 -10.62
N THR A 156 7.52 4.26 -9.98
CA THR A 156 6.14 4.11 -10.45
C THR A 156 5.35 5.40 -10.32
N ILE A 157 5.57 6.17 -9.25
CA ILE A 157 4.96 7.48 -9.03
C ILE A 157 5.48 8.47 -10.08
N ASP A 158 6.79 8.50 -10.32
CA ASP A 158 7.41 9.41 -11.28
C ASP A 158 6.86 9.18 -12.69
N ALA A 159 6.80 7.92 -13.15
CA ALA A 159 6.22 7.56 -14.44
C ALA A 159 4.73 7.95 -14.56
N LYS A 160 3.98 7.89 -13.45
CA LYS A 160 2.58 8.33 -13.43
C LYS A 160 2.47 9.85 -13.51
N ASN A 161 3.35 10.59 -12.84
CA ASN A 161 3.39 12.05 -12.90
C ASN A 161 3.71 12.54 -14.32
N GLU A 162 4.68 11.94 -15.00
CA GLU A 162 4.97 12.25 -16.42
C GLU A 162 3.74 12.06 -17.31
N ARG A 163 2.98 10.97 -17.10
CA ARG A 163 1.74 10.74 -17.86
C ARG A 163 0.66 11.77 -17.55
N ILE A 164 0.55 12.20 -16.29
CA ILE A 164 -0.36 13.28 -15.89
C ILE A 164 0.02 14.56 -16.63
N ASP A 165 1.30 14.92 -16.68
CA ASP A 165 1.77 16.12 -17.38
C ASP A 165 1.45 16.10 -18.88
N VAL A 166 1.67 14.95 -19.54
CA VAL A 166 1.32 14.77 -20.96
C VAL A 166 -0.18 14.97 -21.18
N LEU A 167 -1.02 14.37 -20.34
CA LEU A 167 -2.47 14.48 -20.47
C LEU A 167 -2.95 15.91 -20.20
N LEU A 168 -2.38 16.59 -19.20
CA LEU A 168 -2.66 18.00 -18.90
C LEU A 168 -2.33 18.88 -20.11
N HIS A 169 -1.18 18.66 -20.75
CA HIS A 169 -0.79 19.39 -21.95
C HIS A 169 -1.76 19.13 -23.13
N GLN A 170 -2.16 17.88 -23.35
CA GLN A 170 -3.12 17.52 -24.40
C GLN A 170 -4.47 18.22 -24.18
N MET A 171 -4.96 18.25 -22.94
CA MET A 171 -6.22 18.92 -22.62
C MET A 171 -6.13 20.44 -22.81
N ALA A 172 -5.02 21.06 -22.40
CA ALA A 172 -4.79 22.48 -22.61
C ALA A 172 -4.71 22.84 -24.10
N LYS A 173 -4.09 21.99 -24.93
CA LYS A 173 -4.05 22.18 -26.38
C LYS A 173 -5.45 22.08 -27.00
N LEU A 174 -6.25 21.09 -26.59
CA LEU A 174 -7.61 20.93 -27.08
C LEU A 174 -8.50 22.11 -26.68
N SER A 175 -8.40 22.60 -25.45
CA SER A 175 -9.20 23.75 -25.00
C SER A 175 -8.88 25.00 -25.80
N VAL A 176 -7.60 25.30 -26.04
CA VAL A 176 -7.19 26.41 -26.92
C VAL A 176 -7.72 26.21 -28.34
N SER A 177 -7.65 24.99 -28.89
CA SER A 177 -8.18 24.70 -30.23
C SER A 177 -9.68 24.92 -30.33
N ILE A 178 -10.45 24.54 -29.31
CA ILE A 178 -11.91 24.75 -29.27
C ILE A 178 -12.22 26.25 -29.19
N LEU A 179 -11.48 27.00 -28.38
CA LEU A 179 -11.69 28.45 -28.22
C LEU A 179 -11.22 29.27 -29.43
N SER A 180 -10.29 28.75 -30.22
CA SER A 180 -9.75 29.40 -31.43
C SER A 180 -10.49 29.02 -32.71
N MET A 181 -11.41 28.05 -32.66
CA MET A 181 -12.32 27.76 -33.76
C MET A 181 -13.30 28.93 -33.91
N PRO A 182 -13.38 29.58 -35.10
CA PRO A 182 -14.37 30.63 -35.32
C PRO A 182 -15.77 30.02 -35.25
N HIS A 183 -16.58 30.49 -34.30
CA HIS A 183 -18.01 30.20 -34.25
C HIS A 183 -18.70 30.95 -35.40
N THR A 184 -18.91 30.27 -36.53
CA THR A 184 -19.91 30.71 -37.52
C THR A 184 -21.30 30.40 -36.97
N LEU A 185 -21.74 31.15 -35.96
CA LEU A 185 -23.16 31.30 -35.68
C LEU A 185 -23.70 32.28 -36.72
N ASN A 186 -24.04 31.76 -37.90
CA ASN A 186 -25.07 32.39 -38.71
C ASN A 186 -26.42 31.99 -38.09
N GLU A 187 -26.89 32.80 -37.14
CA GLU A 187 -28.32 33.01 -36.96
C GLU A 187 -28.79 33.81 -38.18
N THR A 188 -29.24 33.10 -39.20
CA THR A 188 -30.19 33.66 -40.17
C THR A 188 -31.23 32.59 -40.42
N ASP A 189 -32.35 32.69 -39.68
CA ASP A 189 -33.66 32.40 -40.23
C ASP A 189 -33.76 33.18 -41.55
N ASP A 190 -33.70 32.48 -42.68
CA ASP A 190 -34.53 32.78 -43.83
C ASP A 190 -34.34 31.70 -44.90
N ASP A 191 -35.45 31.10 -45.29
CA ASP A 191 -35.62 30.29 -46.48
C ASP A 191 -35.26 31.12 -47.72
N THR A 192 -34.11 30.91 -48.37
CA THR A 192 -34.05 31.06 -49.85
C THR A 192 -32.87 30.29 -50.46
N GLU A 193 -33.24 29.21 -51.14
CA GLU A 193 -32.60 28.64 -52.31
C GLU A 193 -31.89 29.69 -53.20
N LEU A 194 -30.56 29.67 -53.30
CA LEU A 194 -29.85 30.08 -54.51
C LEU A 194 -28.53 29.32 -54.68
N GLN A 195 -28.58 28.42 -55.65
CA GLN A 195 -27.49 27.75 -56.34
C GLN A 195 -26.45 28.77 -56.88
N SER A 196 -25.16 28.62 -56.54
CA SER A 196 -24.05 29.19 -57.32
C SER A 196 -22.78 28.37 -57.07
N ARG A 197 -22.57 27.33 -57.87
CA ARG A 197 -21.63 27.32 -59.01
C ARG A 197 -20.21 26.91 -58.59
N CYS A 198 -19.99 25.60 -58.52
CA CYS A 198 -18.66 25.02 -58.51
C CYS A 198 -18.23 24.75 -59.96
N ASP A 199 -17.56 25.72 -60.56
CA ASP A 199 -16.91 25.56 -61.86
C ASP A 199 -15.38 25.45 -61.68
N ASN A 200 -14.87 24.27 -62.04
CA ASN A 200 -13.58 23.99 -62.71
C ASN A 200 -12.28 24.22 -61.89
N ALA A 201 -11.58 23.15 -61.48
CA ALA A 201 -10.67 22.32 -62.27
C ALA A 201 -9.31 22.99 -62.55
N ALA A 202 -8.26 22.48 -61.89
CA ALA A 202 -6.94 22.17 -62.48
C ALA A 202 -5.96 21.77 -61.36
N GLU A 203 -5.60 20.49 -61.30
CA GLU A 203 -4.21 20.15 -60.97
C GLU A 203 -3.30 20.65 -62.12
N PRO A 204 -2.05 20.97 -61.80
CA PRO A 204 -1.02 20.03 -62.25
C PRO A 204 0.10 19.77 -61.23
N CYS A 205 0.52 18.51 -61.20
CA CYS A 205 1.87 18.02 -60.84
C CYS A 205 2.97 18.80 -61.63
N TYR A 206 4.27 18.89 -61.34
CA TYR A 206 5.33 18.12 -60.65
C TYR A 206 6.38 19.19 -60.17
N GLU A 207 7.44 18.97 -59.40
CA GLU A 207 8.65 18.22 -59.72
C GLU A 207 9.66 18.34 -58.55
N TYR A 208 10.57 17.36 -58.47
CA TYR A 208 11.60 17.16 -57.45
C TYR A 208 12.74 18.20 -57.52
N ASP A 209 13.45 18.39 -56.41
CA ASP A 209 14.91 18.37 -56.45
C ASP A 209 15.54 17.89 -55.13
N THR A 210 16.39 16.88 -55.29
CA THR A 210 17.31 16.25 -54.34
C THR A 210 18.65 16.99 -54.33
N TYR A 211 19.25 17.21 -53.15
CA TYR A 211 20.52 16.59 -52.69
C TYR A 211 20.84 17.01 -51.25
#